data_AF-A0A8T5TV29-F1
#
_entry.id   AF-A0A8T5TV29-F1
#
_cell.length_a   1.000
_cell.length_b   1.000
_cell.length_c   1.000
_cell.angle_alpha   90.00
_cell.angle_beta   90.00
_cell.angle_gamma   90.00
#
_symmetry.space_group_name_H-M   'P 1'
#
loop_
_entity.id
_entity.type
_entity.pdbx_description
1 polymer ?
#
loop_
_entity_poly.entity_id
_entity_poly.type
_entity_poly.pdbx_seq_one_letter_code
_entity_poly.pdbx_strand_id
1 'polypeptide(L)'
;VDGDSASSTELYAILSAISGLPIKQNIAVTGSVNQKGEVQAIGGVNEKIEGFFEICKIKGLSGKQGVMIPESNVQNLMLKEEIVDAAKNGKFHIYSTKTIDEGIEVLTGIKAGERQRDGTFLKDTVNYLVDKNLRKMAEKLKEFPSESIRKKTRQ
;
A
#
# COMPACT_ATOMS: atom_id res chain seq x y z
N VAL A 1 13.48 -5.88 13.15
CA VAL A 1 12.77 -6.03 11.86
C VAL A 1 13.86 -5.90 10.83
N ASP A 2 14.19 -7.01 10.16
CA ASP A 2 15.24 -7.05 9.15
C ASP A 2 14.63 -7.50 7.81
N GLY A 3 15.12 -6.92 6.71
CA GLY A 3 14.64 -7.18 5.35
C GLY A 3 13.74 -6.09 4.78
N ASP A 4 13.59 -6.10 3.46
CA ASP A 4 12.90 -5.09 2.64
C ASP A 4 11.44 -5.47 2.32
N SER A 5 10.97 -6.63 2.78
CA SER A 5 9.67 -7.19 2.42
C SER A 5 8.43 -6.42 2.92
N ALA A 6 8.63 -5.38 3.73
CA ALA A 6 7.59 -4.48 4.22
C ALA A 6 7.60 -3.10 3.53
N SER A 7 8.60 -2.82 2.67
CA SER A 7 8.79 -1.49 2.08
C SER A 7 7.60 -1.04 1.20
N SER A 8 6.97 -1.94 0.46
CA SER A 8 5.73 -1.62 -0.27
C SER A 8 4.59 -1.27 0.69
N THR A 9 4.43 -2.03 1.78
CA THR A 9 3.42 -1.80 2.83
C THR A 9 3.59 -0.43 3.49
N GLU A 10 4.82 -0.05 3.83
CA GLU A 10 5.15 1.26 4.38
C GLU A 10 4.78 2.38 3.39
N LEU A 11 5.10 2.21 2.12
CA LEU A 11 4.77 3.17 1.08
C LEU A 11 3.25 3.33 0.91
N TYR A 12 2.46 2.24 0.94
CA TYR A 12 1.00 2.34 0.90
C TYR A 12 0.43 3.11 2.10
N ALA A 13 0.97 2.91 3.30
CA ALA A 13 0.56 3.65 4.48
C ALA A 13 0.85 5.15 4.34
N ILE A 14 2.02 5.51 3.80
CA ILE A 14 2.39 6.91 3.53
C ILE A 14 1.46 7.54 2.48
N LEU A 15 1.21 6.84 1.37
CA LEU A 15 0.30 7.31 0.32
C LEU A 15 -1.13 7.51 0.85
N SER A 16 -1.61 6.58 1.68
CA SER A 16 -2.90 6.69 2.37
C SER A 16 -2.94 7.92 3.28
N ALA A 17 -1.91 8.12 4.10
CA ALA A 17 -1.82 9.25 5.02
C ALA A 17 -1.80 10.60 4.30
N ILE A 18 -1.07 10.70 3.19
CA ILE A 18 -0.98 11.95 2.40
C ILE A 18 -2.26 12.19 1.61
N SER A 19 -2.82 11.17 0.95
CA SER A 19 -4.05 11.31 0.15
C SER A 19 -5.30 11.52 1.02
N GLY A 20 -5.29 11.03 2.26
CA GLY A 20 -6.47 10.97 3.12
C GLY A 20 -7.43 9.82 2.76
N LEU A 21 -7.04 8.93 1.84
CA LEU A 21 -7.85 7.76 1.46
C LEU A 21 -7.62 6.62 2.45
N PRO A 22 -8.69 6.00 3.00
CA PRO A 22 -8.55 4.82 3.84
C PRO A 22 -8.13 3.60 3.01
N ILE A 23 -7.33 2.73 3.61
CA ILE A 23 -6.95 1.43 3.04
C ILE A 23 -7.69 0.28 3.72
N LYS A 24 -8.08 -0.72 2.93
CA LYS A 24 -8.74 -1.95 3.36
C LYS A 24 -7.89 -2.74 4.35
N GLN A 25 -8.37 -2.86 5.59
CA GLN A 25 -7.69 -3.59 6.67
C GLN A 25 -7.85 -5.11 6.60
N ASN A 26 -8.74 -5.59 5.74
CA ASN A 26 -8.96 -7.01 5.46
C ASN A 26 -7.94 -7.59 4.46
N ILE A 27 -7.02 -6.78 3.93
CA ILE A 27 -5.99 -7.21 2.99
C ILE A 27 -4.62 -7.05 3.64
N ALA A 28 -3.93 -8.16 3.91
CA ALA A 28 -2.53 -8.12 4.31
C ALA A 28 -1.64 -7.87 3.08
N VAL A 29 -0.48 -7.26 3.31
CA VAL A 29 0.44 -6.86 2.23
C VAL A 29 1.86 -7.30 2.58
N THR A 30 2.52 -7.94 1.62
CA THR A 30 3.95 -8.20 1.65
C THR A 30 4.54 -7.91 0.28
N GLY A 31 5.77 -7.40 0.24
CA GLY A 31 6.47 -7.09 -1.00
C GLY A 31 7.55 -6.06 -0.77
N SER A 32 8.68 -6.23 -1.44
CA SER A 32 9.69 -5.17 -1.53
C SER A 32 9.31 -4.18 -2.64
N VAL A 33 9.88 -3.00 -2.67
CA VAL A 33 9.69 -2.00 -3.73
C VAL A 33 10.99 -1.31 -4.09
N ASN A 34 11.24 -1.11 -5.38
CA ASN A 34 12.38 -0.32 -5.85
C ASN A 34 11.99 1.15 -6.12
N GLN A 35 12.99 1.97 -6.48
CA GLN A 35 12.79 3.41 -6.71
C GLN A 35 11.87 3.73 -7.91
N LYS A 36 11.60 2.77 -8.80
CA LYS A 36 10.65 2.93 -9.91
C LYS A 36 9.21 2.59 -9.51
N GLY A 37 8.98 2.16 -8.28
CA GLY A 37 7.67 1.71 -7.81
C GLY A 37 7.32 0.29 -8.25
N GLU A 38 8.29 -0.50 -8.69
CA GLU A 38 8.09 -1.91 -9.04
C GLU A 38 8.14 -2.76 -7.78
N VAL A 39 7.14 -3.63 -7.61
CA VAL A 39 7.04 -4.55 -6.47
C VAL A 39 7.92 -5.77 -6.73
N GLN A 40 8.77 -6.12 -5.77
CA GLN A 40 9.80 -7.14 -5.90
C GLN A 40 9.52 -8.35 -5.00
N ALA A 41 10.02 -9.50 -5.47
CA ALA A 41 9.89 -10.77 -4.78
C ALA A 41 10.42 -10.72 -3.35
N ILE A 42 9.80 -11.51 -2.47
CA ILE A 42 10.18 -11.66 -1.07
C ILE A 42 10.38 -13.13 -0.74
N GLY A 43 11.11 -13.39 0.35
CA GLY A 43 11.18 -14.71 0.98
C GLY A 43 9.97 -14.99 1.85
N GLY A 44 9.64 -16.27 1.99
CA GLY A 44 8.60 -16.76 2.91
C GLY A 44 7.16 -16.38 2.53
N VAL A 45 6.85 -16.33 1.23
CA VAL A 45 5.52 -15.91 0.76
C VAL A 45 4.40 -16.83 1.26
N ASN A 46 4.65 -18.14 1.30
CA ASN A 46 3.66 -19.13 1.74
C ASN A 46 3.35 -18.96 3.23
N GLU A 47 4.38 -18.86 4.06
CA GLU A 47 4.28 -18.69 5.51
C GLU A 47 3.55 -17.40 5.88
N LYS A 48 3.77 -16.33 5.12
CA LYS A 48 3.08 -15.05 5.30
C LYS A 48 1.59 -15.15 4.93
N ILE A 49 1.25 -15.84 3.84
CA ILE A 49 -0.15 -16.05 3.44
C ILE A 49 -0.86 -16.92 4.48
N GLU A 50 -0.24 -18.04 4.87
CA GLU A 50 -0.78 -18.95 5.88
C GLU A 50 -0.98 -18.25 7.21
N GLY A 51 0.01 -17.48 7.69
CA GLY A 51 -0.09 -16.74 8.94
C GLY A 51 -1.27 -15.78 8.96
N PHE A 52 -1.50 -15.03 7.87
CA PHE A 52 -2.67 -14.14 7.80
C PHE A 52 -3.99 -14.90 7.69
N PHE A 53 -4.03 -15.99 6.91
CA PHE A 53 -5.21 -16.84 6.77
C PHE A 53 -5.65 -17.42 8.13
N GLU A 54 -4.72 -17.95 8.93
CA GLU A 54 -5.02 -18.50 10.26
C GLU A 54 -5.63 -17.44 11.19
N ILE A 55 -5.08 -16.22 11.21
CA ILE A 55 -5.67 -15.12 11.99
C ILE A 55 -7.08 -14.77 11.50
N CYS A 56 -7.31 -14.76 10.18
CA CYS A 56 -8.63 -14.52 9.61
C CYS A 56 -9.62 -15.64 9.96
N LYS A 57 -9.17 -16.89 10.00
CA LYS A 57 -9.96 -18.06 10.37
C LYS A 57 -10.37 -18.01 11.84
N ILE A 58 -9.43 -17.69 12.74
CA ILE A 58 -9.69 -17.52 14.19
C ILE A 58 -10.72 -16.40 14.43
N LYS A 59 -10.63 -15.30 13.68
CA LYS A 59 -11.57 -14.17 13.78
C LYS A 59 -12.88 -14.38 13.02
N GLY A 60 -12.98 -15.43 12.22
CA GLY A 60 -14.08 -15.66 11.28
C GLY A 60 -13.83 -15.10 9.88
N LEU A 61 -13.90 -15.97 8.88
CA LEU A 61 -13.81 -15.57 7.46
C LEU A 61 -15.09 -14.85 7.03
N SER A 62 -14.95 -13.61 6.58
CA SER A 62 -16.05 -12.78 6.06
C SER A 62 -16.21 -12.89 4.54
N GLY A 63 -15.29 -13.60 3.88
CA GLY A 63 -15.21 -13.68 2.42
C GLY A 63 -14.57 -12.47 1.75
N LYS A 64 -14.10 -11.49 2.53
CA LYS A 64 -13.43 -10.30 2.01
C LYS A 64 -11.93 -10.31 2.29
N GLN A 65 -11.43 -11.20 3.15
CA GLN A 65 -10.03 -11.21 3.54
C GLN A 65 -9.12 -11.70 2.43
N GLY A 66 -7.89 -11.21 2.39
CA GLY A 66 -6.92 -11.69 1.42
C GLY A 66 -5.51 -11.17 1.65
N VAL A 67 -4.58 -11.59 0.79
CA VAL A 67 -3.17 -11.18 0.83
C VAL A 67 -2.76 -10.65 -0.52
N MET A 68 -2.13 -9.48 -0.53
CA MET A 68 -1.47 -8.91 -1.69
C MET A 68 0.02 -9.28 -1.66
N ILE A 69 0.50 -9.84 -2.77
CA ILE A 69 1.86 -10.35 -2.95
C ILE A 69 2.49 -9.80 -4.24
N PRO A 70 3.83 -9.84 -4.37
CA PRO A 70 4.50 -9.56 -5.64
C PRO A 70 4.08 -10.57 -6.70
N GLU A 71 3.80 -10.11 -7.92
CA GLU A 71 3.49 -11.02 -9.04
C GLU A 71 4.63 -12.02 -9.30
N SER A 72 5.88 -11.59 -9.12
CA SER A 72 7.05 -12.45 -9.25
C SER A 72 7.06 -13.64 -8.28
N ASN A 73 6.33 -13.57 -7.15
CA ASN A 73 6.20 -14.67 -6.21
C ASN A 73 5.09 -15.67 -6.55
N VAL A 74 4.24 -15.41 -7.54
CA VAL A 74 3.14 -16.34 -7.91
C VAL A 74 3.67 -17.73 -8.23
N GLN A 75 4.81 -17.82 -8.91
CA GLN A 75 5.49 -19.08 -9.23
C GLN A 75 6.00 -19.86 -8.00
N ASN A 76 6.08 -19.21 -6.83
CA ASN A 76 6.57 -19.81 -5.59
C ASN A 76 5.44 -20.30 -4.68
N LEU A 77 4.18 -20.11 -5.08
CA LEU A 77 3.02 -20.48 -4.26
C LEU A 77 2.87 -22.00 -4.17
N MET A 78 2.93 -22.50 -2.95
CA MET A 78 2.75 -23.90 -2.55
C MET A 78 1.88 -23.91 -1.30
N LEU A 79 0.63 -23.47 -1.44
CA LEU A 79 -0.28 -23.23 -0.32
C LEU A 79 -0.99 -24.50 0.12
N LYS A 80 -1.30 -24.58 1.43
CA LYS A 80 -2.18 -25.63 1.99
C LYS A 80 -3.52 -25.70 1.26
N GLU A 81 -4.05 -26.92 1.13
CA GLU A 81 -5.31 -27.20 0.43
C GLU A 81 -6.47 -26.36 0.97
N GLU A 82 -6.54 -26.15 2.29
CA GLU A 82 -7.60 -25.33 2.90
C GLU A 82 -7.62 -23.87 2.41
N ILE A 83 -6.46 -23.30 2.09
CA ILE A 83 -6.34 -21.94 1.58
C ILE A 83 -6.77 -21.91 0.12
N VAL A 84 -6.35 -22.93 -0.65
CA VAL A 84 -6.77 -23.10 -2.05
C VAL A 84 -8.29 -23.25 -2.14
N ASP A 85 -8.89 -24.05 -1.26
CA ASP A 85 -10.34 -24.23 -1.21
C ASP A 85 -11.07 -22.97 -0.75
N ALA A 86 -10.55 -22.26 0.25
CA ALA A 86 -11.10 -20.98 0.64
C ALA A 86 -11.06 -19.97 -0.52
N ALA A 87 -9.98 -19.94 -1.29
CA ALA A 87 -9.84 -19.09 -2.47
C ALA A 87 -10.82 -19.48 -3.58
N LYS A 88 -10.93 -20.77 -3.92
CA LYS A 88 -11.90 -21.28 -4.90
C LYS A 88 -13.35 -20.94 -4.52
N ASN A 89 -13.66 -20.99 -3.23
CA ASN A 89 -14.99 -20.68 -2.71
C ASN A 89 -15.23 -19.17 -2.45
N GLY A 90 -14.30 -18.29 -2.86
CA GLY A 90 -14.40 -16.84 -2.68
C GLY A 90 -14.37 -16.38 -1.21
N LYS A 91 -13.92 -17.24 -0.30
CA LYS A 91 -13.83 -16.97 1.15
C LYS A 91 -12.52 -16.26 1.53
N PHE A 92 -11.52 -16.33 0.66
CA PHE A 92 -10.21 -15.69 0.82
C PHE A 92 -9.67 -15.29 -0.55
N HIS A 93 -8.84 -14.26 -0.63
CA HIS A 93 -8.36 -13.71 -1.91
C HIS A 93 -6.85 -13.58 -1.93
N ILE A 94 -6.23 -13.85 -3.09
CA ILE A 94 -4.81 -13.59 -3.30
C ILE A 94 -4.70 -12.60 -4.46
N TYR A 95 -4.12 -11.44 -4.19
CA TYR A 95 -3.89 -10.38 -5.16
C TYR A 95 -2.41 -10.36 -5.54
N SER A 96 -2.09 -10.47 -6.82
CA SER A 96 -0.72 -10.27 -7.31
C SER A 96 -0.60 -8.87 -7.90
N THR A 97 0.47 -8.15 -7.57
CA THR A 97 0.75 -6.82 -8.14
C THR A 97 2.19 -6.69 -8.62
N LYS A 98 2.37 -5.89 -9.68
CA LYS A 98 3.65 -5.52 -10.28
C LYS A 98 4.15 -4.18 -9.79
N THR A 99 3.24 -3.27 -9.46
CA THR A 99 3.57 -1.88 -9.15
C THR A 99 2.82 -1.38 -7.91
N ILE A 100 3.34 -0.32 -7.31
CA ILE A 100 2.67 0.39 -6.22
C ILE A 100 1.32 0.96 -6.67
N ASP A 101 1.22 1.43 -7.90
CA ASP A 101 -0.05 1.93 -8.44
C ASP A 101 -1.12 0.83 -8.44
N GLU A 102 -0.81 -0.37 -8.93
CA GLU A 102 -1.74 -1.50 -8.87
C GLU A 102 -2.15 -1.85 -7.43
N GLY A 103 -1.19 -1.87 -6.50
CA GLY A 103 -1.45 -2.22 -5.12
C GLY A 103 -2.32 -1.19 -4.38
N ILE A 104 -2.08 0.10 -4.61
CA ILE A 104 -2.89 1.14 -3.96
C ILE A 104 -4.33 1.16 -4.50
N GLU A 105 -4.54 0.78 -5.78
CA GLU A 105 -5.89 0.57 -6.32
C GLU A 105 -6.63 -0.56 -5.61
N VAL A 106 -5.96 -1.69 -5.35
CA VAL A 106 -6.55 -2.81 -4.61
C VAL A 106 -6.97 -2.37 -3.20
N LEU A 107 -6.07 -1.66 -2.51
CA LEU A 107 -6.26 -1.26 -1.11
C LEU A 107 -7.30 -0.16 -0.91
N THR A 108 -7.42 0.79 -1.85
CA THR A 108 -8.36 1.93 -1.72
C THR A 108 -9.64 1.74 -2.53
N GLY A 109 -9.61 0.95 -3.60
CA GLY A 109 -10.69 0.89 -4.60
C GLY A 109 -10.74 2.10 -5.54
N ILE A 110 -9.77 3.01 -5.45
CA ILE A 110 -9.68 4.22 -6.26
C ILE A 110 -8.52 4.07 -7.23
N LYS A 111 -8.68 4.56 -8.47
CA LYS A 111 -7.60 4.54 -9.47
C LYS A 111 -6.35 5.27 -8.97
N ALA A 112 -5.16 4.74 -9.26
CA ALA A 112 -3.90 5.39 -8.88
C ALA A 112 -3.76 6.74 -9.60
N GLY A 113 -4.02 6.71 -10.91
CA GLY A 113 -4.04 7.88 -11.80
C GLY A 113 -2.67 8.20 -12.35
N GLU A 114 -2.60 8.27 -13.67
CA GLU A 114 -1.38 8.53 -14.40
C GLU A 114 -1.01 10.01 -14.39
N ARG A 115 0.30 10.27 -14.49
CA ARG A 115 0.81 11.62 -14.66
C ARG A 115 0.59 12.09 -16.10
N GLN A 116 -0.07 13.21 -16.23
CA GLN A 116 -0.38 13.87 -17.50
C GLN A 116 0.83 14.65 -18.03
N ARG A 117 0.77 15.03 -19.32
CA ARG A 117 1.85 15.75 -20.02
C ARG A 117 2.15 17.12 -19.40
N ASP A 118 1.17 17.76 -18.80
CA ASP A 118 1.31 19.04 -18.10
C ASP A 118 1.89 18.88 -16.68
N GLY A 119 2.20 17.65 -16.28
CA GLY A 119 2.77 17.32 -14.98
C GLY A 119 1.74 17.13 -13.86
N THR A 120 0.45 17.30 -14.14
CA THR A 120 -0.65 17.04 -13.20
C THR A 120 -1.06 15.56 -13.21
N PHE A 121 -1.96 15.14 -12.32
CA PHE A 121 -2.55 13.81 -12.30
C PHE A 121 -4.05 13.88 -12.59
N LEU A 122 -4.61 12.80 -13.14
CA LEU A 122 -6.06 12.69 -13.38
C LEU A 122 -6.85 12.96 -12.09
N LYS A 123 -7.91 13.77 -12.19
CA LYS A 123 -8.70 14.17 -11.02
C LYS A 123 -9.35 12.96 -10.36
N ASP A 124 -9.54 13.05 -9.04
CA ASP A 124 -10.24 12.05 -8.21
C ASP A 124 -9.53 10.68 -8.15
N THR A 125 -8.23 10.66 -8.47
CA THR A 125 -7.34 9.50 -8.30
C THR A 125 -6.44 9.66 -7.06
N VAL A 126 -5.80 8.56 -6.64
CA VAL A 126 -4.87 8.55 -5.50
C VAL A 126 -3.74 9.58 -5.70
N ASN A 127 -3.02 9.50 -6.83
CA ASN A 127 -1.85 10.34 -7.09
C ASN A 127 -2.22 11.83 -7.22
N TYR A 128 -3.43 12.14 -7.70
CA TYR A 128 -3.96 13.51 -7.68
C TYR A 128 -4.16 14.03 -6.26
N LEU A 129 -4.76 13.23 -5.37
CA LEU A 129 -4.96 13.62 -3.97
C LEU A 129 -3.63 13.77 -3.23
N VAL A 130 -2.67 12.89 -3.51
CA VAL A 130 -1.30 12.98 -2.99
C VAL A 130 -0.64 14.29 -3.43
N ASP A 131 -0.57 14.57 -4.74
CA ASP A 131 0.05 15.79 -5.28
C ASP A 131 -0.64 17.06 -4.73
N LYS A 132 -1.98 17.09 -4.71
CA LYS A 132 -2.74 18.20 -4.14
C LYS A 132 -2.41 18.48 -2.68
N ASN A 133 -2.33 17.44 -1.85
CA ASN A 133 -2.05 17.60 -0.42
C ASN A 133 -0.58 17.95 -0.17
N LEU A 134 0.37 17.39 -0.93
CA LEU A 134 1.78 17.79 -0.86
C LEU A 134 1.97 19.25 -1.24
N ARG A 135 1.31 19.76 -2.28
CA ARG A 135 1.34 21.18 -2.64
C ARG A 135 0.80 22.06 -1.52
N LYS A 136 -0.34 21.68 -0.93
CA LYS A 136 -0.92 22.39 0.22
C LYS A 136 0.01 22.41 1.44
N MET A 137 0.70 21.29 1.71
CA MET A 137 1.72 21.24 2.78
C MET A 137 2.89 22.18 2.47
N ALA A 138 3.37 22.19 1.23
CA ALA A 138 4.46 23.07 0.79
C ALA A 138 4.09 24.56 0.86
N GLU A 139 2.86 24.93 0.50
CA GLU A 139 2.32 26.29 0.64
C GLU A 139 2.32 26.72 2.10
N LYS A 140 1.76 25.90 3.00
CA LYS A 140 1.77 26.17 4.44
C LYS A 140 3.18 26.33 5.00
N LEU A 141 4.13 25.48 4.57
CA LEU A 141 5.53 25.58 4.99
C LEU A 141 6.20 26.88 4.56
N LYS A 142 5.83 27.45 3.40
CA LYS A 142 6.30 28.78 2.96
C LYS A 142 5.66 29.91 3.76
N GLU A 143 4.39 29.74 4.16
CA GLU A 143 3.65 30.70 4.98
C GLU A 143 4.15 30.75 6.42
N PHE A 144 4.79 29.69 6.95
CA PHE A 144 5.51 29.73 8.23
C PHE A 144 6.76 30.61 8.08
N PRO A 145 6.75 31.88 8.52
CA PRO A 145 7.95 32.69 8.48
C PRO A 145 8.86 32.20 9.60
N SER A 146 10.14 32.58 9.52
CA SER A 146 11.15 32.54 10.57
C SER A 146 10.79 33.34 11.85
N GLU A 147 9.54 33.30 12.32
CA GLU A 147 9.10 33.96 13.56
C GLU A 147 9.60 33.24 14.81
N SER A 148 9.86 31.93 14.74
CA SER A 148 10.47 31.17 15.82
C SER A 148 11.97 31.46 16.00
N ILE A 149 12.65 31.98 14.98
CA ILE A 149 14.07 32.35 15.05
C ILE A 149 14.24 33.78 15.57
N ARG A 150 13.37 34.74 15.19
CA ARG A 150 13.46 36.13 15.66
C ARG A 150 13.10 36.35 17.14
N LYS A 151 12.28 35.48 17.76
CA LYS A 151 11.93 35.60 19.19
C LYS A 151 13.02 35.09 20.14
N LYS A 152 14.01 34.32 19.68
CA LYS A 152 15.13 33.83 20.52
C LYS A 152 16.37 34.75 20.56
N THR A 153 16.46 35.77 19.72
CA THR A 153 17.62 36.70 19.66
C THR A 153 17.37 38.04 20.37
N ARG A 154 16.30 38.15 21.17
CA ARG A 154 15.91 39.39 21.89
C ARG A 154 15.67 39.20 23.40
N GLN A 155 16.29 38.19 24.02
CA GLN A 155 16.40 38.09 25.47
C GLN A 155 17.85 38.15 25.89
#